data_AF-A0A352T0Q7-F1
#
_entry.id   AF-A0A352T0Q7-F1
#
_cell.length_a   1.000
_cell.length_b   1.000
_cell.length_c   1.000
_cell.angle_alpha   90.00
_cell.angle_beta   90.00
_cell.angle_gamma   90.00
#
_symmetry.space_group_name_H-M   'P 1'
#
loop_
_entity.id
_entity.type
_entity.pdbx_description
1 polymer ?
#
loop_
_entity_poly.entity_id
_entity_poly.type
_entity_poly.pdbx_seq_one_letter_code
_entity_poly.pdbx_strand_id
1 'polypeptide(L)'
;MKNVPKVAAIHDMSGMGRCSMTVIMPIISALGCQVCPLPTALLSNHSEFKHFYFFDFTDHIEEYYSNWEKNNAEFDCLYSGFIGSEKQIDILTDIIDRMRKKNNPMVVVDP
;
A
#
# COMPACT_ATOMS: atom_id res chain seq x y z
N MET A 1 4.06 23.31 -14.20
CA MET A 1 3.88 21.92 -14.67
C MET A 1 2.84 21.28 -13.77
N LYS A 2 1.90 20.47 -14.29
CA LYS A 2 1.01 19.68 -13.43
C LYS A 2 1.87 18.60 -12.75
N ASN A 3 1.84 18.52 -11.43
CA ASN A 3 2.52 17.45 -10.71
C ASN A 3 1.87 16.11 -11.06
N VAL A 4 2.68 15.05 -11.22
CA VAL A 4 2.19 13.68 -11.39
C VAL A 4 1.55 13.24 -10.07
N PRO A 5 0.27 12.83 -10.05
CA PRO A 5 -0.38 12.41 -8.82
C PRO A 5 0.29 11.18 -8.20
N LYS A 6 0.41 11.14 -6.88
CA LYS A 6 1.04 10.06 -6.12
C LYS A 6 -0.02 9.24 -5.38
N VAL A 7 0.02 7.93 -5.55
CA VAL A 7 -0.86 6.97 -4.88
C VAL A 7 -0.03 6.16 -3.89
N ALA A 8 -0.31 6.31 -2.59
CA ALA A 8 0.14 5.37 -1.56
C ALA A 8 -0.69 4.09 -1.68
N ALA A 9 -0.15 3.08 -2.34
CA ALA A 9 -0.81 1.79 -2.48
C ALA A 9 -0.41 0.89 -1.31
N ILE A 10 -1.38 0.35 -0.58
CA ILE A 10 -1.21 -0.46 0.64
C ILE A 10 -1.82 -1.85 0.40
N HIS A 11 -1.00 -2.76 -0.11
CA HIS A 11 -1.44 -4.11 -0.51
C HIS A 11 -0.28 -5.11 -0.36
N ASP A 12 -0.56 -6.41 -0.42
CA ASP A 12 0.51 -7.40 -0.50
C ASP A 12 1.24 -7.35 -1.84
N MET A 13 2.41 -7.96 -1.88
CA MET A 13 3.11 -8.28 -3.12
C MET A 13 3.23 -9.79 -3.26
N SER A 14 2.44 -10.36 -4.17
CA SER A 14 2.46 -11.77 -4.55
C SER A 14 3.33 -12.00 -5.79
N GLY A 15 4.34 -12.87 -5.69
CA GLY A 15 5.31 -13.13 -6.77
C GLY A 15 4.72 -13.78 -8.03
N MET A 16 3.80 -14.73 -7.87
CA MET A 16 2.99 -15.29 -8.96
C MET A 16 1.49 -15.13 -8.72
N GLY A 17 0.75 -15.04 -9.81
CA GLY A 17 -0.65 -14.63 -9.79
C GLY A 17 -0.81 -13.13 -10.06
N ARG A 18 -2.02 -12.72 -10.46
CA ARG A 18 -2.34 -11.33 -10.78
C ARG A 18 -3.28 -10.79 -9.71
N CYS A 19 -2.71 -10.28 -8.63
CA CYS A 19 -3.44 -9.63 -7.55
C CYS A 19 -2.63 -8.48 -6.95
N SER A 20 -3.30 -7.63 -6.17
CA SER A 20 -2.62 -6.69 -5.27
C SER A 20 -1.58 -5.82 -5.99
N MET A 21 -0.37 -5.64 -5.45
CA MET A 21 0.65 -4.76 -6.04
C MET A 21 0.98 -5.06 -7.51
N THR A 22 1.00 -6.34 -7.91
CA THR A 22 1.39 -6.71 -9.29
C THR A 22 0.31 -6.36 -10.33
N VAL A 23 -0.92 -6.08 -9.90
CA VAL A 23 -2.01 -5.54 -10.74
C VAL A 23 -2.10 -4.02 -10.62
N ILE A 24 -1.98 -3.50 -9.40
CA ILE A 24 -2.18 -2.07 -9.10
C ILE A 24 -1.09 -1.21 -9.72
N MET A 25 0.18 -1.61 -9.56
CA MET A 25 1.31 -0.86 -10.11
C MET A 25 1.19 -0.60 -11.61
N PRO A 26 1.02 -1.62 -12.50
CA PRO A 26 0.94 -1.36 -13.93
C PRO A 26 -0.31 -0.57 -14.34
N ILE A 27 -1.48 -0.83 -13.71
CA ILE A 27 -2.72 -0.12 -14.06
C ILE A 27 -2.62 1.36 -13.70
N ILE A 28 -2.27 1.68 -12.45
CA ILE A 28 -2.22 3.07 -11.99
C ILE A 28 -1.08 3.84 -12.67
N SER A 29 0.06 3.19 -12.95
CA SER A 29 1.12 3.81 -13.74
C SER A 29 0.70 4.07 -15.19
N ALA A 30 -0.03 3.15 -15.83
CA ALA A 30 -0.57 3.37 -17.18
C ALA A 30 -1.59 4.53 -17.22
N LEU A 31 -2.29 4.79 -16.12
CA LEU A 31 -3.18 5.94 -15.95
C LEU A 31 -2.44 7.26 -15.66
N GLY A 32 -1.11 7.25 -15.61
CA GLY A 32 -0.29 8.46 -15.47
C GLY A 32 -0.05 8.91 -14.03
N CYS A 33 -0.23 8.02 -13.05
CA CYS A 33 0.05 8.29 -11.65
C CYS A 33 1.33 7.57 -11.18
N GLN A 34 2.04 8.16 -10.23
CA GLN A 34 3.13 7.51 -9.52
C GLN A 34 2.54 6.59 -8.45
N VAL A 35 2.87 5.30 -8.51
CA VAL A 35 2.52 4.34 -7.45
C VAL A 35 3.67 4.26 -6.45
N CYS A 36 3.36 4.48 -5.18
CA CYS A 36 4.29 4.38 -4.06
C CYS A 36 3.84 3.22 -3.16
N PRO A 37 4.50 2.05 -3.23
CA PRO A 37 4.04 0.87 -2.52
C PRO A 37 4.41 0.90 -1.04
N LEU A 38 3.45 0.59 -0.17
CA LEU A 38 3.67 0.16 1.20
C LEU A 38 3.15 -1.29 1.30
N PRO A 39 4.04 -2.29 1.40
CA PRO A 39 3.63 -3.69 1.39
C PRO A 39 2.96 -4.08 2.71
N THR A 40 1.88 -4.85 2.65
CA THR A 40 1.24 -5.45 3.84
C THR A 40 1.76 -6.86 4.13
N ALA A 41 2.17 -7.57 3.09
CA ALA A 41 2.82 -8.88 3.16
C ALA A 41 3.63 -9.12 1.88
N LEU A 42 4.59 -10.04 1.94
CA LEU A 42 5.28 -10.58 0.76
C LEU A 42 4.96 -12.06 0.63
N LEU A 43 4.47 -12.46 -0.55
CA LEU A 43 4.10 -13.84 -0.84
C LEU A 43 4.82 -14.37 -2.07
N SER A 44 5.08 -15.68 -2.11
CA SER A 44 5.55 -16.32 -3.35
C SER A 44 4.48 -16.28 -4.45
N ASN A 45 3.21 -16.31 -4.06
CA ASN A 45 2.03 -16.30 -4.93
C ASN A 45 0.77 -16.02 -4.10
N HIS A 46 -0.35 -15.68 -4.75
CA HIS A 46 -1.60 -15.48 -4.01
C HIS A 46 -2.08 -16.74 -3.28
N SER A 47 -2.90 -16.57 -2.25
CA SER A 47 -3.28 -17.61 -1.29
C SER A 47 -4.20 -18.71 -1.84
N GLU A 48 -4.79 -18.53 -3.02
CA GLU A 48 -5.61 -19.60 -3.66
C GLU A 48 -4.78 -20.80 -4.15
N PHE A 49 -3.46 -20.69 -4.23
CA PHE A 49 -2.62 -21.86 -4.49
C PHE A 49 -2.46 -22.70 -3.21
N LYS A 50 -2.34 -24.02 -3.40
CA LYS A 50 -2.16 -24.97 -2.29
C LYS A 50 -0.96 -24.68 -1.38
N HIS A 51 0.12 -24.14 -1.94
CA HIS A 51 1.35 -23.83 -1.21
C HIS A 51 1.82 -22.43 -1.55
N PHE A 52 2.23 -21.67 -0.54
CA PHE A 52 2.82 -20.35 -0.70
C PHE A 52 3.75 -20.01 0.48
N TYR A 53 4.75 -19.19 0.21
CA TYR A 53 5.49 -18.47 1.23
C TYR A 53 4.69 -17.24 1.66
N PHE A 54 4.71 -16.92 2.95
CA PHE A 54 4.05 -15.75 3.53
C PHE A 54 4.98 -15.07 4.53
N PHE A 55 5.30 -13.81 4.27
CA PHE A 55 6.02 -12.94 5.18
C PHE A 55 5.10 -11.79 5.58
N ASP A 56 4.71 -11.77 6.86
CA ASP A 56 3.92 -10.69 7.44
C ASP A 56 4.78 -9.42 7.58
N PHE A 57 4.33 -8.31 6.99
CA PHE A 57 5.06 -7.04 7.07
C PHE A 57 4.65 -6.16 8.25
N THR A 58 3.72 -6.60 9.10
CA THR A 58 3.10 -5.81 10.19
C THR A 58 4.12 -5.01 11.01
N ASP A 59 5.16 -5.68 11.52
CA ASP A 59 6.15 -5.07 12.42
C ASP A 59 7.06 -4.04 11.72
N HIS A 60 7.00 -3.96 10.39
CA HIS A 60 7.81 -3.06 9.57
C HIS A 60 7.03 -1.85 9.03
N ILE A 61 5.70 -1.88 9.03
CA ILE A 61 4.85 -0.84 8.42
C ILE A 61 5.14 0.54 9.02
N GLU A 62 5.22 0.64 10.35
CA GLU A 62 5.40 1.92 11.03
C GLU A 62 6.76 2.54 10.70
N GLU A 63 7.84 1.76 10.75
CA GLU A 63 9.17 2.26 10.38
C GLU A 63 9.21 2.66 8.90
N TYR A 64 8.61 1.85 8.03
CA TYR A 64 8.53 2.12 6.59
C TYR A 64 7.82 3.46 6.32
N TYR A 65 6.63 3.65 6.89
CA TYR A 65 5.87 4.88 6.74
C TYR A 65 6.56 6.09 7.40
N SER A 66 7.21 5.92 8.55
CA SER A 66 7.96 7.00 9.20
C SER A 66 9.05 7.58 8.30
N ASN A 67 9.65 6.76 7.42
CA ASN A 67 10.65 7.23 6.46
C ASN A 67 10.02 8.03 5.31
N TRP A 68 8.77 7.75 4.92
CA TRP A 68 8.02 8.66 4.04
C TRP A 68 7.76 10.00 4.71
N GLU A 69 7.41 10.00 5.99
CA GLU A 69 7.19 11.23 6.77
C GLU A 69 8.48 12.06 6.88
N LYS A 70 9.62 11.45 7.24
CA LYS A 70 10.93 12.10 7.31
C LYS A 70 11.36 12.74 6.00
N ASN A 71 10.98 12.13 4.87
CA ASN A 71 11.25 12.65 3.53
C ASN A 71 10.20 13.67 3.05
N ASN A 72 9.29 14.10 3.93
CA ASN A 72 8.18 15.00 3.61
C ASN A 72 7.33 14.52 2.43
N ALA A 73 7.19 13.19 2.25
CA ALA A 73 6.35 12.65 1.18
C ALA A 73 4.88 13.00 1.41
N GLU A 74 4.21 13.40 0.34
CA GLU A 74 2.78 13.69 0.29
C GLU A 74 2.16 12.88 -0.84
N PHE A 75 0.90 12.49 -0.65
CA PHE A 75 0.16 11.64 -1.57
C PHE A 75 -1.16 12.30 -1.90
N ASP A 76 -1.66 12.07 -3.10
CA ASP A 76 -2.97 12.56 -3.54
C ASP A 76 -4.07 11.52 -3.26
N CYS A 77 -3.67 10.25 -3.14
CA CYS A 77 -4.55 9.14 -2.82
C CYS A 77 -3.84 8.11 -1.93
N LEU A 78 -4.57 7.54 -0.97
CA LEU A 78 -4.27 6.27 -0.32
C LEU A 78 -5.25 5.23 -0.84
N TYR A 79 -4.72 4.11 -1.33
CA TYR A 79 -5.52 2.97 -1.76
C TYR A 79 -5.06 1.72 -1.01
N SER A 80 -5.94 1.15 -0.19
CA SER A 80 -5.67 -0.08 0.56
C SER A 80 -6.54 -1.24 0.09
N GLY A 81 -6.00 -2.46 0.23
CA GLY A 81 -6.74 -3.71 0.04
C GLY A 81 -6.23 -4.77 0.99
N PHE A 82 -5.83 -5.94 0.46
CA PHE A 82 -5.35 -7.08 1.26
C PHE A 82 -4.37 -6.67 2.38
N ILE A 83 -4.69 -7.07 3.61
CA ILE A 83 -3.88 -6.89 4.82
C ILE A 83 -3.28 -8.22 5.30
N GLY A 84 -2.07 -8.17 5.81
CA GLY A 84 -1.32 -9.35 6.26
C GLY A 84 -1.72 -9.84 7.66
N SER A 85 -2.28 -8.97 8.51
CA SER A 85 -2.76 -9.33 9.85
C SER A 85 -3.82 -8.35 10.35
N GLU A 86 -4.61 -8.77 11.35
CA GLU A 86 -5.62 -7.93 12.01
C GLU A 86 -4.99 -6.67 12.65
N LYS A 87 -3.77 -6.78 13.19
CA LYS A 87 -3.04 -5.66 13.79
C LYS A 87 -2.77 -4.53 12.79
N GLN A 88 -2.72 -4.83 11.50
CA GLN A 88 -2.53 -3.81 10.47
C GLN A 88 -3.73 -2.86 10.40
N ILE A 89 -4.93 -3.25 10.81
CA ILE A 89 -6.11 -2.37 10.78
C ILE A 89 -5.87 -1.10 11.61
N ASP A 90 -5.37 -1.26 12.83
CA ASP A 90 -5.09 -0.13 13.72
C ASP A 90 -3.95 0.74 13.16
N ILE A 91 -2.87 0.11 12.70
CA ILE A 91 -1.72 0.81 12.09
C ILE A 91 -2.14 1.62 10.86
N LEU A 92 -2.94 1.03 9.98
CA LEU A 92 -3.42 1.69 8.77
C LEU A 92 -4.41 2.81 9.07
N THR A 93 -5.25 2.65 10.09
CA THR A 93 -6.15 3.70 10.56
C THR A 93 -5.35 4.92 11.06
N ASP A 94 -4.30 4.69 11.85
CA ASP A 94 -3.40 5.74 12.32
C ASP A 94 -2.64 6.43 11.17
N ILE A 95 -2.21 5.67 10.15
CA ILE A 95 -1.62 6.22 8.93
C ILE A 95 -2.61 7.09 8.17
N ILE A 96 -3.86 6.64 7.98
CA ILE A 96 -4.92 7.41 7.30
C ILE A 96 -5.16 8.73 8.03
N ASP A 97 -5.26 8.72 9.35
CA ASP A 97 -5.48 9.93 10.14
C ASP A 97 -4.29 10.89 10.10
N ARG A 98 -3.04 10.39 10.09
CA ARG A 98 -1.85 11.21 9.86
C ARG A 98 -1.84 11.84 8.47
N MET A 99 -2.16 11.07 7.42
CA MET A 99 -2.26 11.58 6.04
C MET A 99 -3.37 12.63 5.90
N ARG A 100 -4.52 12.40 6.54
CA ARG A 100 -5.63 13.37 6.57
C ARG A 100 -5.22 14.71 7.17
N LYS A 101 -4.49 14.68 8.29
CA LYS A 101 -3.96 15.89 8.94
C LYS A 101 -2.93 16.62 8.08
N LYS A 102 -2.17 15.89 7.26
CA LYS A 102 -1.12 16.48 6.42
C LYS A 102 -1.67 17.21 5.21
N ASN A 103 -2.47 16.54 4.39
CA ASN A 103 -2.99 17.12 3.14
C ASN A 103 -4.36 16.59 2.70
N ASN A 104 -5.03 15.78 3.52
CA ASN A 104 -6.37 15.24 3.28
C ASN A 104 -6.58 14.59 1.90
N PRO A 105 -5.82 13.52 1.58
CA PRO A 105 -5.90 12.85 0.29
C PRO A 105 -7.21 12.08 0.11
N MET A 106 -7.49 11.67 -1.13
CA MET A 106 -8.53 10.67 -1.39
C MET A 106 -8.17 9.36 -0.67
N VAL A 107 -9.15 8.70 -0.06
CA VAL A 107 -8.96 7.41 0.62
C VAL A 107 -9.90 6.39 -0.02
N VAL A 108 -9.32 5.32 -0.55
CA VAL A 108 -10.03 4.19 -1.16
C VAL A 108 -9.67 2.92 -0.39
N VAL A 109 -10.68 2.17 0.04
CA VAL A 109 -10.51 0.91 0.78
C VAL A 109 -11.28 -0.18 0.03
N ASP A 110 -10.56 -1.22 -0.38
CA ASP A 110 -11.11 -2.48 -0.90
C ASP A 110 -11.14 -3.49 0.26
N PRO A 111 -12.33 -3.80 0.82
CA PRO A 111 -12.46 -4.54 2.09
C PRO A 111 -12.20 -6.05 1.98
#